data_AF-A0A943Q2S5-F1
#
_entry.id   AF-A0A943Q2S5-F1
#
_cell.length_a   1.000
_cell.length_b   1.000
_cell.length_c   1.000
_cell.angle_alpha   90.00
_cell.angle_beta   90.00
_cell.angle_gamma   90.00
#
_symmetry.space_group_name_H-M   'P 1'
#
loop_
_entity.id
_entity.type
_entity.pdbx_description
1 polymer ?
#
loop_
_entity_poly.entity_id
_entity_poly.type
_entity_poly.pdbx_seq_one_letter_code
_entity_poly.pdbx_strand_id
1 'polypeptide(L)'
;MAKRRNGKAFKKEVVKEEPKVEKKVEKEVEKVVVNEPKSNWVGTEDLYIVEGNNKIDAAHQFKSQVSGIYGVKEYFWKGIIHKGLIKFVRSSGKVVPVPADSNHGYTLVGKAKNMILPENALEVLSESGDQAYVYIQPESFIKYTGDENEHTIYVRIYDNNSGDNNDRWLTLSIE
;
A
#
# COMPACT_ATOMS: atom_id res chain seq x y z
N MET A 1 17.05 -63.40 54.64
CA MET A 1 17.73 -62.10 54.46
C MET A 1 18.60 -62.14 53.21
N ALA A 2 18.85 -60.97 52.63
CA ALA A 2 19.05 -60.72 51.21
C ALA A 2 20.37 -61.21 50.57
N LYS A 3 20.27 -61.57 49.28
CA LYS A 3 21.37 -61.70 48.30
C LYS A 3 21.91 -60.31 47.94
N ARG A 4 23.24 -60.14 47.83
CA ARG A 4 23.86 -59.12 46.96
C ARG A 4 25.04 -59.75 46.21
N ARG A 5 24.91 -59.80 44.87
CA ARG A 5 25.90 -60.27 43.90
C ARG A 5 26.69 -59.08 43.34
N ASN A 6 27.94 -59.38 43.01
CA ASN A 6 28.98 -58.54 42.42
C ASN A 6 28.51 -57.59 41.31
N GLY A 7 28.88 -56.30 41.44
CA GLY A 7 28.86 -55.32 40.36
C GLY A 7 30.16 -55.40 39.56
N LYS A 8 30.06 -55.84 38.31
CA LYS A 8 31.12 -55.78 37.30
C LYS A 8 30.85 -54.56 36.43
N ALA A 9 31.82 -53.66 36.31
CA ALA A 9 31.70 -52.43 35.52
C ALA A 9 31.60 -52.74 34.02
N PHE A 10 30.55 -52.26 33.36
CA PHE A 10 30.40 -52.28 31.91
C PHE A 10 30.73 -50.90 31.33
N LYS A 11 31.70 -50.86 30.42
CA LYS A 11 32.00 -49.69 29.58
C LYS A 11 30.84 -49.53 28.58
N LYS A 12 30.26 -48.33 28.50
CA LYS A 12 29.32 -47.96 27.43
C LYS A 12 30.12 -47.51 26.21
N GLU A 13 30.05 -48.26 25.13
CA GLU A 13 30.35 -47.76 23.78
C GLU A 13 29.16 -46.92 23.31
N VAL A 14 29.41 -45.67 22.94
CA VAL A 14 28.41 -44.78 22.33
C VAL A 14 28.51 -44.98 20.82
N VAL A 15 27.57 -45.75 20.26
CA VAL A 15 27.37 -45.82 18.81
C VAL A 15 26.62 -44.55 18.40
N LYS A 16 27.27 -43.69 17.60
CA LYS A 16 26.63 -42.55 16.95
C LYS A 16 25.72 -43.07 15.84
N GLU A 17 24.41 -42.98 16.02
CA GLU A 17 23.46 -43.11 14.90
C GLU A 17 23.44 -41.78 14.13
N GLU A 18 23.67 -41.85 12.82
CA GLU A 18 23.49 -40.72 11.91
C GLU A 18 21.99 -40.43 11.69
N PRO A 19 21.56 -39.16 11.61
CA PRO A 19 20.15 -38.84 11.43
C PRO A 19 19.72 -39.11 9.98
N LYS A 20 18.67 -39.94 9.82
CA LYS A 20 17.95 -40.08 8.54
C LYS A 20 17.26 -38.75 8.20
N VAL A 21 17.66 -38.13 7.10
CA VAL A 21 17.00 -36.95 6.54
C VAL A 21 15.75 -37.40 5.79
N GLU A 22 14.56 -37.14 6.35
CA GLU A 22 13.30 -37.28 5.65
C GLU A 22 13.17 -36.17 4.59
N LYS A 23 13.10 -36.56 3.31
CA LYS A 23 12.78 -35.64 2.21
C LYS A 23 11.32 -35.20 2.32
N LYS A 24 11.08 -33.94 2.70
CA LYS A 24 9.79 -33.28 2.47
C LYS A 24 9.57 -33.15 0.97
N VAL A 25 8.49 -33.76 0.47
CA VAL A 25 7.97 -33.51 -0.87
C VAL A 25 7.24 -32.18 -0.82
N GLU A 26 7.88 -31.12 -1.31
CA GLU A 26 7.21 -29.84 -1.55
C GLU A 26 6.24 -30.02 -2.73
N LYS A 27 4.96 -29.88 -2.44
CA LYS A 27 3.90 -29.89 -3.43
C LYS A 27 3.94 -28.54 -4.14
N GLU A 28 4.39 -28.54 -5.39
CA GLU A 28 4.39 -27.35 -6.25
C GLU A 28 2.93 -26.90 -6.43
N VAL A 29 2.57 -25.80 -5.78
CA VAL A 29 1.25 -25.18 -5.97
C VAL A 29 1.34 -24.41 -7.28
N GLU A 30 0.78 -24.97 -8.34
CA GLU A 30 0.58 -24.26 -9.60
C GLU A 30 -0.16 -22.94 -9.30
N LYS A 31 0.55 -21.82 -9.46
CA LYS A 31 -0.07 -20.50 -9.48
C LYS A 31 -0.97 -20.45 -10.70
N VAL A 32 -2.28 -20.53 -10.48
CA VAL A 32 -3.27 -20.15 -11.47
C VAL A 32 -3.04 -18.67 -11.76
N VAL A 33 -2.39 -18.39 -12.89
CA VAL A 33 -2.30 -17.04 -13.43
C VAL A 33 -3.68 -16.72 -13.97
N VAL A 34 -4.54 -16.16 -13.11
CA VAL A 34 -5.77 -15.51 -13.55
C VAL A 34 -5.32 -14.32 -14.38
N ASN A 35 -5.46 -14.42 -15.70
CA ASN A 35 -5.26 -13.26 -16.57
C ASN A 35 -6.33 -12.23 -16.21
N GLU A 36 -5.94 -11.21 -15.47
CA GLU A 36 -6.81 -10.09 -15.17
C GLU A 36 -7.33 -9.49 -16.49
N PRO A 37 -8.63 -9.17 -16.57
CA PRO A 37 -9.18 -8.51 -17.75
C PRO A 37 -8.40 -7.21 -17.96
N LYS A 38 -7.78 -7.07 -19.13
CA LYS A 38 -7.09 -5.83 -19.52
C LYS A 38 -8.11 -4.69 -19.48
N SER A 39 -7.94 -3.78 -18.53
CA SER A 39 -8.75 -2.58 -18.44
C SER A 39 -8.63 -1.77 -19.73
N ASN A 40 -9.76 -1.34 -20.28
CA ASN A 40 -9.81 -0.40 -21.41
C ASN A 40 -9.69 1.07 -20.94
N TRP A 41 -9.28 1.28 -19.69
CA TRP A 41 -9.11 2.61 -19.12
C TRP A 41 -7.94 3.34 -19.79
N VAL A 42 -8.21 4.56 -20.23
CA VAL A 42 -7.20 5.51 -20.74
C VAL A 42 -7.50 6.86 -20.12
N GLY A 43 -6.58 7.35 -19.29
CA GLY A 43 -6.66 8.68 -18.70
C GLY A 43 -6.26 9.79 -19.66
N THR A 44 -6.42 11.03 -19.21
CA THR A 44 -6.09 12.24 -19.99
C THR A 44 -5.33 13.29 -19.19
N GLU A 45 -5.25 13.12 -17.87
CA GLU A 45 -4.68 14.11 -16.96
C GLU A 45 -3.24 13.82 -16.61
N ASP A 46 -2.51 14.85 -16.19
CA ASP A 46 -1.17 14.71 -15.66
C ASP A 46 -1.19 14.25 -14.19
N LEU A 47 -1.82 13.11 -13.92
CA LEU A 47 -1.86 12.47 -12.61
C LEU A 47 -1.99 10.97 -12.80
N TYR A 48 -1.21 10.21 -12.04
CA TYR A 48 -1.14 8.76 -12.13
C TYR A 48 -1.09 8.16 -10.73
N ILE A 49 -1.69 6.99 -10.55
CA ILE A 49 -1.44 6.13 -9.39
C ILE A 49 -0.35 5.13 -9.75
N VAL A 50 0.62 4.93 -8.87
CA VAL A 50 1.71 3.97 -9.07
C VAL A 50 1.80 3.06 -7.87
N GLU A 51 1.78 1.76 -8.13
CA GLU A 51 1.89 0.70 -7.13
C GLU A 51 3.36 0.26 -7.01
N GLY A 52 3.89 0.31 -5.78
CA GLY A 52 5.27 -0.03 -5.47
C GLY A 52 6.29 0.70 -6.35
N ASN A 53 7.06 -0.10 -7.11
CA ASN A 53 8.10 0.36 -8.02
C ASN A 53 7.69 0.23 -9.50
N ASN A 54 6.40 0.09 -9.77
CA ASN A 54 5.88 0.03 -11.13
C ASN A 54 6.19 1.34 -11.88
N LYS A 55 6.24 1.24 -13.21
CA LYS A 55 6.42 2.40 -14.07
C LYS A 55 5.10 3.16 -14.20
N ILE A 56 5.19 4.45 -14.51
CA ILE A 56 4.04 5.24 -14.93
C ILE A 56 3.52 4.66 -16.25
N ASP A 57 2.21 4.44 -16.34
CA ASP A 57 1.56 3.95 -17.55
C ASP A 57 0.17 4.59 -17.75
N ALA A 58 -0.39 4.41 -18.95
CA ALA A 58 -1.67 5.01 -19.32
C ALA A 58 -2.90 4.34 -18.66
N ALA A 59 -2.77 3.08 -18.21
CA ALA A 59 -3.86 2.36 -17.54
C ALA A 59 -4.11 2.92 -16.13
N HIS A 60 -3.09 3.53 -15.51
CA HIS A 60 -3.16 4.17 -14.20
C HIS A 60 -3.28 5.71 -14.26
N GLN A 61 -3.49 6.27 -15.45
CA GLN A 61 -3.64 7.71 -15.66
C GLN A 61 -5.05 8.17 -15.28
N PHE A 62 -5.17 9.30 -14.59
CA PHE A 62 -6.46 9.85 -14.19
C PHE A 62 -7.17 10.58 -15.34
N LYS A 63 -8.49 10.71 -15.23
CA LYS A 63 -9.31 11.69 -15.97
C LYS A 63 -9.66 12.85 -15.04
N SER A 64 -10.27 13.92 -15.55
CA SER A 64 -10.83 14.99 -14.72
C SER A 64 -12.30 15.26 -15.01
N GLN A 65 -12.96 15.82 -13.99
CA GLN A 65 -14.32 16.33 -14.04
C GLN A 65 -14.45 17.53 -13.09
N VAL A 66 -15.58 18.24 -13.17
CA VAL A 66 -15.97 19.17 -12.10
C VAL A 66 -16.70 18.38 -11.03
N SER A 67 -16.21 18.43 -9.79
CA SER A 67 -16.86 17.75 -8.68
C SER A 67 -18.27 18.31 -8.47
N GLY A 68 -19.29 17.44 -8.52
CA GLY A 68 -20.68 17.86 -8.28
C GLY A 68 -20.96 18.34 -6.86
N ILE A 69 -20.10 17.97 -5.90
CA ILE A 69 -20.23 18.34 -4.48
C ILE A 69 -19.48 19.65 -4.20
N TYR A 70 -18.25 19.78 -4.71
CA TYR A 70 -17.36 20.87 -4.34
C TYR A 70 -17.25 21.98 -5.39
N GLY A 71 -17.75 21.75 -6.61
CA GLY A 71 -17.69 22.73 -7.71
C GLY A 71 -16.28 23.06 -8.22
N VAL A 72 -15.28 22.23 -7.89
CA VAL A 72 -13.88 22.40 -8.29
C VAL A 72 -13.40 21.25 -9.16
N LYS A 73 -12.26 21.40 -9.84
CA LYS A 73 -11.63 20.33 -10.61
C LYS A 73 -11.31 19.15 -9.69
N GLU A 74 -11.70 17.96 -10.13
CA GLU A 74 -11.47 16.69 -9.47
C GLU A 74 -10.94 15.69 -10.49
N TYR A 75 -9.93 14.94 -10.09
CA TYR A 75 -9.39 13.84 -10.86
C TYR A 75 -10.11 12.56 -10.45
N PHE A 76 -10.35 11.66 -11.39
CA PHE A 76 -10.88 10.34 -11.07
C PHE A 76 -10.19 9.24 -11.87
N TRP A 77 -10.06 8.07 -11.24
CA TRP A 77 -9.51 6.86 -11.84
C TRP A 77 -10.34 5.65 -11.42
N LYS A 78 -10.46 4.67 -12.33
CA LYS A 78 -11.19 3.44 -12.07
C LYS A 78 -10.32 2.23 -12.39
N GLY A 79 -10.20 1.33 -11.43
CA GLY A 79 -9.44 0.09 -11.56
C GLY A 79 -9.21 -0.62 -10.24
N ILE A 80 -8.37 -1.64 -10.24
CA ILE A 80 -8.01 -2.45 -9.07
C ILE A 80 -6.70 -1.92 -8.48
N ILE A 81 -6.65 -1.74 -7.17
CA ILE A 81 -5.41 -1.40 -6.44
C ILE A 81 -4.98 -2.63 -5.67
N HIS A 82 -3.74 -3.07 -5.84
CA HIS A 82 -3.15 -4.16 -5.09
C HIS A 82 -2.61 -3.66 -3.76
N LYS A 83 -2.66 -4.53 -2.75
CA LYS A 83 -2.14 -4.21 -1.43
C LYS A 83 -0.64 -3.95 -1.50
N GLY A 84 -0.21 -2.86 -0.87
CA GLY A 84 1.20 -2.49 -0.84
C GLY A 84 1.40 -0.99 -0.92
N LEU A 85 2.65 -0.58 -1.16
CA LEU A 85 3.00 0.82 -1.33
C LEU A 85 2.27 1.40 -2.53
N ILE A 86 1.72 2.59 -2.39
CA ILE A 86 1.16 3.36 -3.50
C ILE A 86 1.68 4.79 -3.45
N LYS A 87 1.69 5.45 -4.60
CA LYS A 87 2.01 6.88 -4.71
C LYS A 87 1.22 7.50 -5.85
N PHE A 88 0.91 8.79 -5.71
CA PHE A 88 0.39 9.59 -6.80
C PHE A 88 1.55 10.39 -7.40
N VAL A 89 1.61 10.46 -8.72
CA VAL A 89 2.72 11.14 -9.41
C VAL A 89 2.23 11.92 -10.61
N ARG A 90 2.97 12.97 -10.97
CA ARG A 90 2.91 13.62 -12.29
C ARG A 90 3.69 12.79 -13.31
N SER A 91 3.49 13.04 -14.61
CA SER A 91 4.24 12.39 -15.70
C SER A 91 5.75 12.60 -15.62
N SER A 92 6.19 13.69 -14.97
CA SER A 92 7.61 13.96 -14.68
C SER A 92 8.22 13.01 -13.64
N GLY A 93 7.40 12.22 -12.93
CA GLY A 93 7.80 11.41 -11.78
C GLY A 93 7.75 12.15 -10.44
N LYS A 94 7.40 13.45 -10.43
CA LYS A 94 7.17 14.22 -9.20
C LYS A 94 6.04 13.60 -8.39
N VAL A 95 6.29 13.31 -7.11
CA VAL A 95 5.30 12.78 -6.16
C VAL A 95 4.29 13.86 -5.77
N VAL A 96 3.03 13.44 -5.63
CA VAL A 96 1.90 14.27 -5.22
C VAL A 96 1.24 13.64 -3.98
N PRO A 97 1.03 14.40 -2.90
CA PRO A 97 1.56 15.73 -2.67
C PRO A 97 3.08 15.70 -2.49
N VAL A 98 3.74 16.84 -2.68
CA VAL A 98 5.18 16.96 -2.45
C VAL A 98 5.45 16.86 -0.96
N PRO A 99 6.31 15.94 -0.48
CA PRO A 99 6.69 15.91 0.93
C PRO A 99 7.47 17.17 1.32
N ALA A 100 7.17 17.73 2.50
CA ALA A 100 7.87 18.89 3.06
C ALA A 100 7.81 18.84 4.59
N ASP A 101 8.66 19.61 5.26
CA ASP A 101 8.76 19.58 6.73
C ASP A 101 7.50 20.10 7.46
N SER A 102 6.61 20.79 6.76
CA SER A 102 5.35 21.25 7.35
C SER A 102 4.26 21.49 6.30
N ASN A 103 3.00 21.36 6.72
CA ASN A 103 1.80 21.77 5.98
C ASN A 103 1.60 21.13 4.59
N HIS A 104 2.11 19.91 4.39
CA HIS A 104 1.91 19.11 3.19
C HIS A 104 1.32 17.76 3.60
N GLY A 105 0.48 17.16 2.75
CA GLY A 105 -0.19 15.94 3.17
C GLY A 105 -1.48 15.56 2.47
N TYR A 106 -2.13 14.58 3.05
CA TYR A 106 -3.36 14.01 2.52
C TYR A 106 -4.57 14.35 3.40
N THR A 107 -5.73 14.46 2.79
CA THR A 107 -7.01 14.24 3.48
C THR A 107 -7.60 12.94 2.96
N LEU A 108 -7.75 11.95 3.84
CA LEU A 108 -8.42 10.69 3.53
C LEU A 108 -9.90 10.81 3.90
N VAL A 109 -10.79 10.64 2.93
CA VAL A 109 -12.24 10.86 3.11
C VAL A 109 -12.98 9.52 3.00
N GLY A 110 -13.91 9.27 3.92
CA GLY A 110 -14.80 8.11 3.87
C GLY A 110 -14.03 6.79 3.92
N LYS A 111 -14.26 5.90 2.94
CA LYS A 111 -13.61 4.58 2.88
C LYS A 111 -12.08 4.68 2.78
N ALA A 112 -11.55 5.73 2.14
CA ALA A 112 -10.11 5.90 1.95
C ALA A 112 -9.35 5.89 3.28
N LYS A 113 -9.93 6.44 4.34
CA LYS A 113 -9.35 6.44 5.70
C LYS A 113 -9.07 5.02 6.22
N ASN A 114 -9.91 4.05 5.85
CA ASN A 114 -9.78 2.67 6.32
C ASN A 114 -8.99 1.78 5.36
N MET A 115 -8.72 2.26 4.15
CA MET A 115 -8.05 1.50 3.07
C MET A 115 -6.65 2.02 2.77
N ILE A 116 -6.27 3.17 3.33
CA ILE A 116 -4.96 3.78 3.18
C ILE A 116 -4.32 3.83 4.56
N LEU A 117 -3.12 3.28 4.66
CA LEU A 117 -2.30 3.31 5.86
C LEU A 117 -1.13 4.26 5.63
N PRO A 118 -1.14 5.46 6.24
CA PRO A 118 0.02 6.32 6.31
C PRO A 118 1.08 5.74 7.26
N GLU A 119 2.34 5.89 6.87
CA GLU A 119 3.50 5.44 7.64
C GLU A 119 4.51 6.59 7.73
N ASN A 120 5.18 6.70 8.88
CA ASN A 120 6.06 7.84 9.22
C ASN A 120 5.38 9.21 9.01
N ALA A 121 4.09 9.32 9.35
CA ALA A 121 3.28 10.52 9.17
C ALA A 121 2.47 10.82 10.43
N LEU A 122 2.09 12.09 10.62
CA LEU A 122 1.17 12.49 11.67
C LEU A 122 -0.26 12.41 11.15
N GLU A 123 -1.07 11.54 11.74
CA GLU A 123 -2.50 11.40 11.41
C GLU A 123 -3.37 12.06 12.48
N VAL A 124 -4.32 12.88 12.05
CA VAL A 124 -5.31 13.56 12.90
C VAL A 124 -6.70 13.33 12.33
N LEU A 125 -7.59 12.75 13.13
CA LEU A 125 -8.98 12.52 12.73
C LEU A 125 -9.81 13.81 12.82
N SER A 126 -10.75 14.00 11.88
CA SER A 126 -11.76 15.06 12.00
C SER A 126 -12.69 14.80 13.20
N GLU A 127 -13.30 15.85 13.74
CA GLU A 127 -14.28 15.72 14.83
C GLU A 127 -15.49 14.86 14.45
N SER A 128 -15.93 14.96 13.18
CA SER A 128 -16.98 14.13 12.60
C SER A 128 -16.55 12.67 12.37
N GLY A 129 -15.25 12.39 12.40
CA GLY A 129 -14.68 11.06 12.16
C GLY A 129 -14.80 10.56 10.72
N ASP A 130 -15.29 11.39 9.79
CA ASP A 130 -15.44 11.08 8.37
C ASP A 130 -14.14 11.28 7.56
N GLN A 131 -13.16 11.98 8.14
CA GLN A 131 -11.92 12.37 7.50
C GLN A 131 -10.72 12.11 8.41
N ALA A 132 -9.57 11.86 7.79
CA ALA A 132 -8.27 11.91 8.44
C ALA A 132 -7.35 12.86 7.70
N TYR A 133 -6.71 13.77 8.44
CA TYR A 133 -5.68 14.66 7.96
C TYR A 133 -4.32 14.03 8.25
N VAL A 134 -3.55 13.78 7.20
CA VAL A 134 -2.27 13.08 7.26
C VAL A 134 -1.18 14.04 6.84
N TYR A 135 -0.39 14.51 7.78
CA TYR A 135 0.76 15.37 7.53
C TYR A 135 1.99 14.51 7.22
N ILE A 136 2.62 14.80 6.09
CA ILE A 136 3.74 14.01 5.57
C ILE A 136 5.06 14.77 5.63
N GLN A 137 6.14 14.03 5.75
CA GLN A 137 7.54 14.44 5.67
C GLN A 137 8.26 13.58 4.63
N PRO A 138 9.52 13.87 4.25
CA PRO A 138 10.22 13.14 3.18
C PRO A 138 10.28 11.61 3.34
N GLU A 139 10.28 11.10 4.57
CA GLU A 139 10.31 9.66 4.88
C GLU A 139 8.92 9.02 4.97
N SER A 140 7.85 9.81 4.81
CA SER A 140 6.48 9.32 4.82
C SER A 140 6.16 8.57 3.54
N PHE A 141 5.31 7.55 3.67
CA PHE A 141 4.72 6.84 2.54
C PHE A 141 3.32 6.36 2.91
N ILE A 142 2.54 6.00 1.91
CA ILE A 142 1.21 5.40 2.10
C ILE A 142 1.17 3.99 1.53
N LYS A 143 0.41 3.12 2.19
CA LYS A 143 0.10 1.78 1.71
C LYS A 143 -1.39 1.65 1.45
N TYR A 144 -1.76 0.98 0.37
CA TYR A 144 -3.11 0.45 0.20
C TYR A 144 -3.27 -0.85 0.99
N THR A 145 -4.31 -0.91 1.81
CA THR A 145 -4.65 -2.04 2.70
C THR A 145 -6.09 -2.54 2.51
N GLY A 146 -6.85 -1.90 1.62
CA GLY A 146 -8.23 -2.26 1.29
C GLY A 146 -8.39 -3.57 0.53
N ASP A 147 -9.60 -3.84 0.06
CA ASP A 147 -9.92 -4.99 -0.78
C ASP A 147 -9.45 -4.78 -2.23
N GLU A 148 -8.95 -5.83 -2.87
CA GLU A 148 -8.42 -5.78 -4.25
C GLU A 148 -9.54 -5.95 -5.29
N ASN A 149 -10.65 -5.23 -5.10
CA ASN A 149 -11.73 -5.12 -6.09
C ASN A 149 -11.56 -3.86 -6.93
N GLU A 150 -12.41 -3.71 -7.95
CA GLU A 150 -12.47 -2.50 -8.75
C GLU A 150 -13.05 -1.34 -7.93
N HIS A 151 -12.29 -0.26 -7.80
CA HIS A 151 -12.67 0.97 -7.10
C HIS A 151 -12.79 2.15 -8.07
N THR A 152 -13.54 3.17 -7.67
CA THR A 152 -13.36 4.51 -8.23
C THR A 152 -12.65 5.40 -7.22
N ILE A 153 -11.48 5.91 -7.60
CA ILE A 153 -10.69 6.85 -6.80
C ILE A 153 -10.99 8.26 -7.28
N TYR A 154 -11.28 9.17 -6.35
CA TYR A 154 -11.35 10.60 -6.64
C TYR A 154 -10.27 11.35 -5.87
N VAL A 155 -9.65 12.30 -6.57
CA VAL A 155 -8.51 13.07 -6.08
C VAL A 155 -8.75 14.56 -6.34
N ARG A 156 -8.49 15.39 -5.32
CA ARG A 156 -8.39 16.85 -5.47
C ARG A 156 -7.03 17.30 -4.96
N ILE A 157 -6.36 18.15 -5.72
CA ILE A 157 -5.02 18.65 -5.40
C ILE A 157 -5.12 20.14 -5.13
N TYR A 158 -4.56 20.57 -3.99
CA TYR A 158 -4.54 21.96 -3.56
C TYR A 158 -3.11 22.42 -3.36
N ASP A 159 -2.81 23.63 -3.83
CA ASP A 159 -1.53 24.27 -3.64
C ASP A 159 -1.47 25.08 -2.33
N ASN A 160 -0.34 25.75 -2.09
CA ASN A 160 -0.26 26.80 -1.10
C ASN A 160 -1.09 28.02 -1.52
N ASN A 161 -1.48 28.85 -0.55
CA ASN A 161 -2.23 30.08 -0.78
C ASN A 161 -1.42 31.15 -1.55
N SER A 162 -0.13 30.91 -1.79
CA SER A 162 0.79 31.78 -2.53
C SER A 162 0.75 31.55 -4.04
N GLY A 163 0.08 30.49 -4.51
CA GLY A 163 -0.08 30.18 -5.93
C GLY A 163 1.10 29.46 -6.59
N ASP A 164 1.97 28.82 -5.81
CA ASP A 164 3.25 28.27 -6.32
C ASP A 164 3.13 26.94 -7.09
N ASN A 165 1.91 26.47 -7.42
CA ASN A 165 1.66 25.16 -8.06
C ASN A 165 2.56 24.04 -7.49
N ASN A 166 2.50 23.89 -6.17
CA ASN A 166 3.46 23.10 -5.41
C ASN A 166 2.92 21.70 -5.05
N ASP A 167 1.72 21.33 -5.48
CA ASP A 167 1.09 20.04 -5.16
C ASP A 167 1.09 19.78 -3.65
N ARG A 168 0.72 20.79 -2.86
CA ARG A 168 0.87 20.77 -1.39
C ARG A 168 0.02 19.70 -0.71
N TRP A 169 -1.23 19.56 -1.14
CA TRP A 169 -2.22 18.78 -0.42
C TRP A 169 -3.09 17.96 -1.36
N LEU A 170 -3.31 16.69 -1.03
CA LEU A 170 -4.12 15.78 -1.83
C LEU A 170 -5.30 15.25 -1.00
N THR A 171 -6.52 15.57 -1.41
CA THR A 171 -7.71 14.92 -0.87
C THR A 171 -8.04 13.68 -1.67
N LEU A 172 -8.26 12.56 -0.99
CA LEU A 172 -8.47 11.23 -1.55
C LEU A 172 -9.77 10.63 -1.02
N SER A 173 -10.64 10.18 -1.93
CA SER A 173 -11.80 9.34 -1.61
C SER A 173 -11.83 8.11 -2.52
N ILE A 174 -12.36 7.01 -1.98
CA ILE A 174 -12.49 5.72 -2.66
C ILE A 174 -13.96 5.30 -2.55
N GLU A 175 -14.56 4.93 -3.68
CA GLU A 175 -15.91 4.37 -3.79
C GLU A 175 -15.87 2.88 -4.15
#